data_AF-A0A2E3SB33-F1
#
_entry.id   AF-A0A2E3SB33-F1
#
_cell.length_a   1.000
_cell.length_b   1.000
_cell.length_c   1.000
_cell.angle_alpha   90.00
_cell.angle_beta   90.00
_cell.angle_gamma   90.00
#
_symmetry.space_group_name_H-M   'P 1'
#
loop_
_entity.id
_entity.type
_entity.pdbx_description
1 polymer ?
#
loop_
_entity_poly.entity_id
_entity_poly.type
_entity_poly.pdbx_seq_one_letter_code
_entity_poly.pdbx_strand_id
1 'polypeptide(L)'
;MELSTSNLALFALTLLVGMVAGLCFTWGNAVTPGIGQLDDLGYLQSFQRMNRSIENPLFFVVFFGSFFVGILAVFANRGISSTHFWMVLGAVVLYFFGVVLVTILGNVPLNQILDKADLANSSLDDLRTLREKFEHPWNRFHTIRIITATLSFALLLIAGINK
;
A
#
# COMPACT_ATOMS: atom_id res chain seq x y z
N MET A 1 23.82 -11.22 21.06
CA MET A 1 23.13 -9.94 20.83
C MET A 1 21.75 -10.09 21.45
N GLU A 2 21.45 -9.39 22.55
CA GLU A 2 20.12 -9.48 23.15
C GLU A 2 19.10 -8.74 22.27
N LEU A 3 17.99 -9.41 21.93
CA LEU A 3 16.90 -8.81 21.17
C LEU A 3 16.06 -7.94 22.10
N SER A 4 16.35 -6.64 22.13
CA SER A 4 15.53 -5.67 22.88
C SER A 4 14.16 -5.48 22.21
N THR A 5 13.16 -5.09 22.99
CA THR A 5 11.82 -4.71 22.49
C THR A 5 11.91 -3.65 21.38
N SER A 6 12.84 -2.71 21.51
CA SER A 6 13.10 -1.67 20.52
C SER A 6 13.60 -2.25 19.19
N ASN A 7 14.50 -3.24 19.24
CA ASN A 7 15.02 -3.93 18.05
C ASN A 7 13.95 -4.79 17.38
N LEU A 8 13.18 -5.54 18.16
CA LEU A 8 12.09 -6.37 17.66
C LEU A 8 10.99 -5.52 17.01
N ALA A 9 10.58 -4.42 17.65
CA ALA A 9 9.54 -3.54 17.10
C ALA A 9 10.00 -2.88 15.79
N LEU A 10 11.25 -2.40 15.72
CA LEU A 10 11.79 -1.81 14.50
C LEU A 10 11.92 -2.86 13.38
N PHE A 11 12.44 -4.05 13.69
CA PHE A 11 12.55 -5.14 12.72
C PHE A 11 11.19 -5.54 12.15
N ALA A 12 10.20 -5.77 13.03
CA ALA A 12 8.84 -6.12 12.62
C ALA A 12 8.21 -5.02 11.74
N LEU A 13 8.37 -3.75 12.14
CA LEU A 13 7.88 -2.62 11.34
C LEU A 13 8.52 -2.58 9.96
N THR A 14 9.85 -2.66 9.89
CA THR A 14 10.61 -2.65 8.63
C THR A 14 10.19 -3.79 7.72
N LEU A 15 9.99 -4.99 8.26
CA LEU A 15 9.54 -6.15 7.50
C LEU A 15 8.15 -5.93 6.90
N LEU A 16 7.17 -5.50 7.72
CA LEU A 16 5.79 -5.30 7.27
C LEU A 16 5.68 -4.16 6.25
N VAL A 17 6.31 -3.02 6.51
CA VAL A 17 6.33 -1.88 5.57
C VAL A 17 7.06 -2.26 4.28
N GLY A 18 8.13 -3.05 4.36
CA GLY A 18 8.85 -3.57 3.20
C GLY A 18 7.98 -4.47 2.32
N MET A 19 7.17 -5.36 2.91
CA MET A 19 6.18 -6.16 2.17
C MET A 19 5.16 -5.27 1.45
N VAL A 20 4.68 -4.20 2.09
CA VAL A 20 3.71 -3.27 1.48
C VAL A 20 4.37 -2.43 0.37
N ALA A 21 5.60 -1.96 0.57
CA ALA A 21 6.35 -1.24 -0.45
C ALA A 21 6.62 -2.11 -1.67
N GLY A 22 7.05 -3.37 -1.47
CA GLY A 22 7.22 -4.35 -2.54
C GLY A 22 5.91 -4.64 -3.28
N LEU A 23 4.81 -4.85 -2.56
CA LEU A 23 3.49 -5.03 -3.14
C LEU A 23 3.10 -3.84 -4.03
N CYS A 24 3.15 -2.61 -3.52
CA CYS A 24 2.83 -1.41 -4.28
C CYS A 24 3.74 -1.26 -5.51
N PHE A 25 5.05 -1.47 -5.35
CA PHE A 25 6.01 -1.37 -6.45
C PHE A 25 5.68 -2.39 -7.55
N THR A 26 5.53 -3.68 -7.22
CA THR A 26 5.22 -4.72 -8.20
C THR A 26 3.89 -4.43 -8.90
N TRP A 27 2.89 -3.94 -8.16
CA TRP A 27 1.57 -3.67 -8.72
C TRP A 27 1.59 -2.52 -9.72
N GLY A 28 2.27 -1.41 -9.42
CA GLY A 28 2.40 -0.29 -10.37
C GLY A 28 3.44 -0.50 -11.46
N ASN A 29 4.48 -1.29 -11.23
CA ASN A 29 5.56 -1.50 -12.19
C ASN A 29 5.24 -2.58 -13.23
N ALA A 30 4.53 -3.65 -12.83
CA ALA A 30 4.31 -4.81 -13.69
C ALA A 30 2.82 -5.18 -13.84
N VAL A 31 2.06 -5.19 -12.74
CA VAL A 31 0.67 -5.70 -12.77
C VAL A 31 -0.26 -4.75 -13.53
N THR A 32 -0.42 -3.49 -13.10
CA THR A 32 -1.32 -2.55 -13.77
C THR A 32 -0.88 -2.22 -15.19
N PRO A 33 0.42 -2.07 -15.53
CA PRO A 33 0.83 -1.91 -16.93
C PRO A 33 0.58 -3.17 -17.76
N GLY A 34 0.72 -4.36 -17.16
CA GLY A 34 0.45 -5.64 -17.84
C GLY A 34 -1.02 -5.80 -18.21
N ILE A 35 -1.92 -5.65 -17.23
CA ILE A 35 -3.36 -5.73 -17.51
C ILE A 35 -3.88 -4.51 -18.32
N GLY A 36 -3.18 -3.38 -18.27
CA GLY A 36 -3.48 -2.19 -19.08
C GLY A 36 -3.42 -2.44 -20.59
N GLN A 37 -2.70 -3.48 -21.02
CA GLN A 37 -2.61 -3.89 -22.43
C GLN A 37 -3.83 -4.70 -22.90
N LEU A 38 -4.72 -5.10 -22.00
CA LEU A 38 -5.97 -5.79 -22.33
C LEU A 38 -7.02 -4.81 -22.86
N ASP A 39 -8.03 -5.36 -23.52
CA ASP A 39 -9.26 -4.64 -23.84
C ASP A 39 -10.02 -4.23 -22.57
N ASP A 40 -11.06 -3.41 -22.71
CA ASP A 40 -11.77 -2.84 -21.57
C ASP A 40 -12.38 -3.91 -20.67
N LEU A 41 -12.97 -4.95 -21.27
CA LEU A 41 -13.52 -6.07 -20.53
C LEU A 41 -12.42 -6.84 -19.78
N GLY A 42 -11.33 -7.19 -20.47
CA GLY A 42 -10.21 -7.92 -19.89
C GLY A 42 -9.52 -7.17 -18.75
N TYR A 43 -9.31 -5.85 -18.91
CA TYR A 43 -8.79 -4.98 -17.87
C TYR A 43 -9.71 -4.99 -16.64
N LEU A 44 -10.98 -4.65 -16.82
CA LEU A 44 -11.94 -4.48 -15.73
C LEU A 44 -12.20 -5.80 -14.99
N GLN A 45 -12.34 -6.91 -15.72
CA GLN A 45 -12.51 -8.24 -15.12
C GLN A 45 -11.28 -8.65 -14.32
N SER A 46 -10.08 -8.49 -14.88
CA SER A 46 -8.83 -8.83 -14.18
C SER A 46 -8.72 -8.02 -12.89
N PHE A 47 -8.97 -6.71 -12.97
CA PHE A 47 -8.89 -5.82 -11.81
C PHE A 47 -9.95 -6.16 -10.75
N GLN A 48 -11.19 -6.43 -11.16
CA GLN A 48 -12.27 -6.83 -10.25
C GLN A 48 -11.91 -8.13 -9.50
N ARG A 49 -11.36 -9.14 -10.18
CA ARG A 49 -10.93 -10.39 -9.55
C ARG A 49 -9.76 -10.19 -8.59
N MET A 50 -8.78 -9.37 -8.96
CA MET A 50 -7.64 -9.06 -8.09
C MET A 50 -8.07 -8.30 -6.83
N ASN A 51 -9.00 -7.35 -6.95
CA ASN A 51 -9.56 -6.62 -5.80
C ASN A 51 -10.21 -7.57 -4.79
N ARG A 52 -10.99 -8.56 -5.25
CA ARG A 52 -11.57 -9.57 -4.35
C ARG A 52 -10.53 -10.48 -3.72
N SER A 53 -9.47 -10.83 -4.47
CA SER A 53 -8.41 -11.73 -4.00
C SER A 53 -7.52 -11.09 -2.92
N ILE A 54 -7.22 -9.79 -3.04
CA ILE A 54 -6.34 -9.11 -2.10
C ILE A 54 -7.00 -8.85 -0.74
N GLU A 55 -8.33 -8.82 -0.66
CA GLU A 55 -9.09 -8.66 0.59
C GLU A 55 -9.12 -9.95 1.42
N ASN A 56 -7.93 -10.39 1.85
CA ASN A 56 -7.73 -11.58 2.66
C ASN A 56 -7.06 -11.25 4.01
N PRO A 57 -7.16 -12.14 5.01
CA PRO A 57 -6.63 -11.86 6.35
C PRO A 57 -5.13 -11.53 6.38
N LEU A 58 -4.32 -12.17 5.53
CA LEU A 58 -2.88 -11.92 5.50
C LEU A 58 -2.57 -10.49 5.03
N PHE A 59 -3.24 -10.03 3.96
CA PHE A 59 -3.11 -8.64 3.52
C PHE A 59 -3.51 -7.65 4.61
N PHE A 60 -4.64 -7.88 5.29
CA PHE A 60 -5.08 -7.00 6.38
C PHE A 60 -4.10 -6.97 7.55
N VAL A 61 -3.53 -8.11 7.93
CA VAL A 61 -2.50 -8.20 8.97
C VAL A 61 -1.26 -7.42 8.56
N VAL A 62 -0.76 -7.59 7.33
CA VAL A 62 0.44 -6.87 6.88
C VAL A 62 0.18 -5.36 6.76
N PHE A 63 -0.94 -4.98 6.16
CA PHE A 63 -1.29 -3.59 5.90
C PHE A 63 -1.61 -2.81 7.18
N PHE A 64 -2.59 -3.26 7.97
CA PHE A 64 -2.94 -2.58 9.21
C PHE A 64 -1.95 -2.85 10.34
N GLY A 65 -1.34 -4.05 10.37
CA GLY A 65 -0.28 -4.35 11.33
C GLY A 65 0.92 -3.44 11.18
N SER A 66 1.30 -3.03 9.96
CA SER A 66 2.35 -2.02 9.74
C SER A 66 2.08 -0.73 10.52
N PHE A 67 0.83 -0.26 10.53
CA PHE A 67 0.44 0.95 11.26
C PHE A 67 0.51 0.77 12.78
N PHE A 68 -0.08 -0.30 13.32
CA PHE A 68 -0.10 -0.54 14.76
C PHE A 68 1.29 -0.86 15.33
N VAL A 69 2.08 -1.68 14.62
CA VAL A 69 3.48 -1.93 14.96
C VAL A 69 4.29 -0.64 14.81
N GLY A 70 3.93 0.23 13.87
CA GLY A 70 4.49 1.57 13.70
C GLY A 70 4.40 2.41 14.97
N ILE A 71 3.21 2.48 15.57
CA ILE A 71 2.97 3.18 16.83
C ILE A 71 3.85 2.60 17.95
N LEU A 72 3.91 1.27 18.08
CA LEU A 72 4.74 0.60 19.07
C LEU A 72 6.24 0.89 18.86
N ALA A 73 6.72 0.89 17.62
CA ALA A 73 8.11 1.18 17.30
C ALA A 73 8.50 2.60 17.67
N VAL A 74 7.64 3.60 17.42
CA VAL A 74 7.87 5.00 17.82
C VAL A 74 8.05 5.09 19.34
N PHE A 75 7.16 4.48 20.12
CA PHE A 75 7.27 4.50 21.58
C PHE A 75 8.50 3.74 22.09
N ALA A 76 8.80 2.57 21.53
CA ALA A 76 9.93 1.73 21.94
C ALA A 76 11.30 2.32 21.56
N ASN A 77 11.37 3.20 20.55
CA ASN A 77 12.60 3.78 20.04
C ASN A 77 12.83 5.26 20.45
N ARG A 78 11.91 5.88 21.21
CA ARG A 78 11.96 7.31 21.55
C ARG A 78 13.20 7.78 22.35
N GLY A 79 13.85 6.86 23.07
CA GLY A 79 14.98 7.18 23.95
C GLY A 79 16.37 7.05 23.31
N ILE A 80 16.46 6.64 22.04
CA ILE A 80 17.75 6.37 21.38
C ILE A 80 18.45 7.68 21.02
N SER A 81 17.79 8.52 20.21
CA SER A 81 18.25 9.87 19.86
C SER A 81 17.09 10.64 19.23
N SER A 82 17.20 11.97 19.19
CA SER A 82 16.22 12.83 18.51
C SER A 82 16.10 12.47 17.03
N THR A 83 17.24 12.31 16.34
CA THR A 83 17.28 11.95 14.92
C THR A 83 16.59 10.61 14.65
N HIS A 84 16.90 9.58 15.45
CA HIS A 84 16.29 8.25 15.30
C HIS A 84 14.77 8.29 15.51
N PHE A 85 14.33 9.00 16.55
CA PHE A 85 12.90 9.20 16.82
C PHE A 85 12.17 9.84 15.63
N TRP A 86 12.71 10.93 15.07
CA TRP A 86 12.10 11.62 13.93
C TRP A 86 12.11 10.79 12.65
N MET A 87 13.12 9.93 12.44
CA MET A 87 13.14 8.99 11.30
C MET A 87 12.01 7.96 11.41
N VAL A 88 11.86 7.30 12.57
CA VAL A 88 10.81 6.29 12.77
C VAL A 88 9.42 6.94 12.73
N LEU A 89 9.25 8.10 13.37
CA LEU A 89 7.98 8.83 13.33
C LEU A 89 7.64 9.28 11.90
N GLY A 90 8.62 9.82 11.16
CA GLY A 90 8.44 10.22 9.76
C GLY A 90 8.02 9.05 8.88
N ALA A 91 8.62 7.87 9.08
CA ALA A 91 8.22 6.65 8.36
C ALA A 91 6.76 6.26 8.65
N VAL A 92 6.33 6.30 9.91
CA VAL A 92 4.95 5.98 10.31
C VAL A 92 3.95 7.00 9.76
N VAL A 93 4.28 8.30 9.79
CA VAL A 93 3.45 9.37 9.22
C VAL A 93 3.30 9.20 7.71
N LEU A 94 4.41 8.96 6.98
CA LEU A 94 4.36 8.69 5.54
C LEU A 94 3.50 7.47 5.22
N TYR A 95 3.64 6.38 5.98
CA TYR A 95 2.84 5.18 5.80
C TYR A 95 1.35 5.46 6.04
N PHE A 96 1.01 6.11 7.14
CA PHE A 96 -0.39 6.38 7.49
C PHE A 96 -1.07 7.30 6.46
N PHE A 97 -0.50 8.48 6.20
CA PHE A 97 -1.14 9.45 5.31
C PHE A 97 -1.02 9.06 3.84
N GLY A 98 0.13 8.53 3.42
CA GLY A 98 0.42 8.22 2.03
C GLY A 98 -0.06 6.85 1.55
N VAL A 99 -0.15 5.88 2.46
CA VAL A 99 -0.55 4.51 2.13
C VAL A 99 -1.95 4.21 2.65
N VAL A 100 -2.18 4.30 3.97
CA VAL A 100 -3.45 3.91 4.59
C VAL A 100 -4.59 4.83 4.16
N LEU A 101 -4.45 6.15 4.34
CA LEU A 101 -5.52 7.09 4.01
C LEU A 101 -5.79 7.17 2.50
N VAL A 102 -4.74 7.17 1.66
CA VAL A 102 -4.93 7.13 0.20
C VAL A 102 -5.66 5.86 -0.23
N THR A 103 -5.39 4.73 0.41
CA THR A 103 -6.11 3.48 0.13
C THR A 103 -7.58 3.60 0.51
N ILE A 104 -7.89 4.03 1.74
CA ILE A 104 -9.26 4.08 2.26
C ILE A 104 -10.11 5.15 1.56
N LEU A 105 -9.53 6.32 1.28
CA LEU A 105 -10.26 7.47 0.73
C LEU A 105 -10.21 7.56 -0.80
N GLY A 106 -9.24 6.91 -1.44
CA GLY A 106 -9.04 6.95 -2.89
C GLY A 106 -9.28 5.61 -3.57
N ASN A 107 -8.43 4.62 -3.32
CA ASN A 107 -8.49 3.35 -4.05
C ASN A 107 -9.71 2.49 -3.69
N VAL A 108 -10.10 2.41 -2.41
CA VAL A 108 -11.23 1.58 -1.96
C VAL A 108 -12.57 2.04 -2.57
N PRO A 109 -12.92 3.34 -2.60
CA PRO A 109 -14.13 3.79 -3.28
C PRO A 109 -14.17 3.41 -4.76
N LEU A 110 -13.05 3.56 -5.47
CA LEU A 110 -12.95 3.15 -6.87
C LEU A 110 -13.13 1.62 -7.02
N ASN A 111 -12.50 0.84 -6.15
CA ASN A 111 -12.63 -0.61 -6.11
C ASN A 111 -14.09 -1.04 -5.90
N GLN A 112 -14.82 -0.37 -5.02
CA GLN A 112 -16.24 -0.65 -4.75
C GLN A 112 -17.15 -0.30 -5.94
N ILE A 113 -16.83 0.75 -6.70
CA ILE A 113 -17.56 1.05 -7.95
C ILE A 113 -17.37 -0.09 -8.95
N LEU A 114 -16.13 -0.53 -9.16
CA LEU A 114 -15.82 -1.63 -10.07
C LEU A 114 -16.41 -2.97 -9.60
N ASP A 115 -16.36 -3.25 -8.30
CA ASP A 115 -16.86 -4.51 -7.73
C ASP A 115 -18.36 -4.72 -7.95
N LYS A 116 -19.14 -3.62 -7.94
CA LYS A 116 -20.58 -3.62 -8.14
C LYS A 116 -21.00 -3.63 -9.62
N ALA A 117 -20.07 -3.43 -10.56
CA ALA A 117 -20.39 -3.39 -11.97
C ALA A 117 -20.66 -4.79 -12.55
N ASP A 118 -21.76 -4.92 -13.31
CA ASP A 118 -22.07 -6.14 -14.07
C ASP A 118 -21.37 -6.10 -15.43
N LEU A 119 -20.10 -6.52 -15.45
CA LEU A 119 -19.26 -6.48 -16.63
C LEU A 119 -19.72 -7.44 -17.74
N ALA A 120 -20.45 -8.51 -17.41
CA ALA A 120 -20.86 -9.53 -18.37
C ALA A 120 -22.02 -9.08 -19.26
N ASN A 121 -22.89 -8.23 -18.73
CA ASN A 121 -24.07 -7.72 -19.44
C ASN A 121 -23.91 -6.25 -19.89
N SER A 122 -22.74 -5.65 -19.68
CA SER A 122 -22.45 -4.26 -20.08
C SER A 122 -22.19 -4.13 -21.58
N SER A 123 -22.60 -3.01 -22.18
CA SER A 123 -22.23 -2.70 -23.56
C SER A 123 -20.74 -2.31 -23.65
N LEU A 124 -20.16 -2.34 -24.86
CA LEU A 124 -18.77 -1.91 -25.07
C LEU A 124 -18.55 -0.44 -24.67
N ASP A 125 -19.54 0.44 -24.88
CA ASP A 125 -19.43 1.86 -24.53
C ASP A 125 -19.47 2.08 -23.00
N ASP A 126 -20.29 1.29 -22.29
CA ASP A 126 -20.35 1.30 -20.82
C ASP A 126 -19.02 0.84 -20.21
N LEU A 127 -18.43 -0.23 -20.75
CA LEU A 127 -17.13 -0.75 -20.31
C LEU A 127 -16.02 0.28 -20.51
N ARG A 128 -15.96 0.91 -21.68
CA ARG A 128 -15.00 1.98 -21.98
C ARG A 128 -15.14 3.15 -21.00
N THR A 129 -16.38 3.62 -20.80
CA THR A 129 -16.69 4.71 -19.87
C THR A 129 -16.31 4.37 -18.43
N LEU A 130 -16.55 3.13 -18.00
CA LEU A 130 -16.17 2.66 -16.67
C LEU A 130 -14.65 2.62 -16.51
N ARG A 131 -13.92 2.10 -17.50
CA ARG A 131 -12.46 2.04 -17.50
C ARG A 131 -11.84 3.43 -17.42
N GLU A 132 -12.30 4.38 -18.22
CA GLU A 132 -11.80 5.76 -18.20
C GLU A 132 -11.95 6.42 -16.82
N LYS A 133 -13.09 6.15 -16.14
CA LYS A 133 -13.37 6.64 -14.78
C LYS A 133 -12.57 5.92 -13.70
N PHE A 134 -12.05 4.73 -13.98
CA PHE A 134 -11.37 3.88 -12.99
C PHE A 134 -9.85 3.92 -13.14
N GLU A 135 -9.31 3.58 -14.31
CA GLU A 135 -7.90 3.27 -14.51
C GLU A 135 -6.98 4.44 -14.13
N HIS A 136 -7.20 5.62 -14.73
CA HIS A 136 -6.35 6.77 -14.47
C HIS A 136 -6.43 7.27 -13.03
N PRO A 137 -7.63 7.47 -12.43
CA PRO A 137 -7.73 7.86 -11.02
C PRO A 137 -7.11 6.82 -10.08
N TRP A 138 -7.35 5.53 -10.31
CA TRP A 138 -6.82 4.47 -9.46
C TRP A 138 -5.30 4.44 -9.49
N ASN A 139 -4.70 4.49 -10.69
CA ASN A 139 -3.26 4.51 -10.87
C ASN A 139 -2.62 5.76 -10.26
N ARG A 140 -3.26 6.93 -10.33
CA ARG A 140 -2.78 8.16 -9.68
C ARG A 140 -2.68 8.01 -8.16
N PHE A 141 -3.72 7.49 -7.51
CA PHE A 141 -3.67 7.21 -6.07
C PHE A 141 -2.62 6.15 -5.76
N HIS A 142 -2.50 5.12 -6.60
CA HIS A 142 -1.52 4.06 -6.40
C HIS A 142 -0.07 4.57 -6.51
N THR A 143 0.23 5.51 -7.41
CA THR A 143 1.54 6.16 -7.49
C THR A 143 1.92 6.86 -6.19
N ILE A 144 0.98 7.54 -5.53
CA ILE A 144 1.22 8.17 -4.22
C ILE A 144 1.60 7.10 -3.19
N ARG A 145 0.90 5.96 -3.19
CA ARG A 145 1.19 4.82 -2.30
C ARG A 145 2.57 4.22 -2.56
N ILE A 146 2.99 4.10 -3.82
CA ILE A 146 4.34 3.59 -4.18
C ILE A 146 5.41 4.51 -3.58
N ILE A 147 5.32 5.81 -3.86
CA ILE A 147 6.32 6.79 -3.41
C ILE A 147 6.40 6.80 -1.88
N THR A 148 5.25 6.92 -1.21
CA THR A 148 5.21 7.05 0.25
C THR A 148 5.56 5.76 0.99
N ALA A 149 5.16 4.58 0.48
CA ALA A 149 5.59 3.30 1.03
C ALA A 149 7.10 3.09 0.88
N THR A 150 7.66 3.44 -0.29
CA THR A 150 9.10 3.31 -0.57
C THR A 150 9.92 4.23 0.33
N LEU A 151 9.50 5.49 0.47
CA LEU A 151 10.17 6.45 1.36
C LEU A 151 10.06 6.04 2.83
N SER A 152 8.88 5.56 3.26
CA SER A 152 8.69 5.01 4.60
C SER A 152 9.64 3.83 4.87
N PHE A 153 9.72 2.88 3.94
CA PHE A 153 10.63 1.74 4.04
C PHE A 153 12.10 2.18 4.08
N ALA A 154 12.50 3.12 3.22
CA ALA A 154 13.87 3.64 3.18
C ALA A 154 14.27 4.31 4.51
N LEU A 155 13.38 5.12 5.11
CA LEU A 155 13.62 5.72 6.42
C LEU A 155 13.82 4.66 7.51
N LEU A 156 13.05 3.58 7.48
CA LEU A 156 13.18 2.48 8.45
C LEU A 156 14.47 1.69 8.28
N LEU A 157 14.94 1.48 7.04
CA LEU A 157 16.25 0.88 6.77
C LEU A 157 17.38 1.77 7.31
N ILE A 158 17.32 3.08 7.05
CA ILE A 158 18.31 4.05 7.54
C ILE A 158 18.30 4.09 9.08
N ALA A 159 17.13 4.12 9.70
CA ALA A 159 16.99 4.06 11.16
C ALA A 159 17.53 2.76 11.75
N GLY A 160 17.43 1.64 11.03
CA GLY A 160 17.99 0.36 11.45
C GLY A 160 19.52 0.30 11.35
N ILE A 161 20.11 0.92 10.33
CA ILE A 161 21.57 0.96 10.12
C ILE A 161 22.24 1.92 11.11
N ASN A 162 21.63 3.07 11.38
CA ASN A 162 22.18 4.13 12.23
C ASN A 162 21.74 4.02 13.71
N LYS A 163 21.26 2.85 14.12
CA LYS A 163 20.67 2.63 15.44
C LYS A 163 21.71 2.60 16.56
#